data_AF-A0A081NIK8-F1
#
_entry.id   AF-A0A081NIK8-F1
#
_cell.length_a   1.000
_cell.length_b   1.000
_cell.length_c   1.000
_cell.angle_alpha   90.00
_cell.angle_beta   90.00
_cell.angle_gamma   90.00
#
_symmetry.space_group_name_H-M   'P 1'
#
loop_
_entity.id
_entity.type
_entity.pdbx_description
1 polymer ?
#
loop_
_entity_poly.entity_id
_entity_poly.type
_entity_poly.pdbx_seq_one_letter_code
_entity_poly.pdbx_strand_id
1 'polypeptide(L)'
;MEFFDCDINPEISLDEQLDSLKEDMCQVRYGNNLILDFGWYPSFSAPGCFQIRVIKNYNWEDPILTKEARNLVSLKQMIIDAVKLICKLNE
;
A
#
# COMPACT_ATOMS: atom_id res chain seq x y z
N MET A 1 8.44 2.36 14.17
CA MET A 1 9.22 2.28 12.92
C MET A 1 8.24 2.46 11.79
N GLU A 2 8.47 3.47 10.98
CA GLU A 2 7.80 3.69 9.68
C GLU A 2 8.69 3.01 8.65
N PHE A 3 8.12 2.16 7.80
CA PHE A 3 8.84 1.55 6.68
C PHE A 3 8.42 2.30 5.42
N PHE A 4 9.39 2.85 4.69
CA PHE A 4 9.20 3.48 3.39
C PHE A 4 10.36 3.04 2.50
N ASP A 5 10.13 1.95 1.78
CA ASP A 5 11.01 1.40 0.76
C ASP A 5 10.26 1.41 -0.59
N CYS A 6 9.96 2.62 -1.06
CA CYS A 6 9.21 2.86 -2.30
C CYS A 6 10.06 3.72 -3.25
N ASP A 7 11.08 3.11 -3.84
CA ASP A 7 11.91 3.72 -4.89
C ASP A 7 11.33 3.42 -6.28
N ILE A 8 10.13 3.95 -6.54
CA ILE A 8 9.44 3.79 -7.82
C ILE A 8 9.66 5.05 -8.66
N ASN A 9 10.18 4.88 -9.87
CA ASN A 9 10.27 5.94 -10.86
C ASN A 9 9.00 5.94 -11.75
N PRO A 10 8.18 7.00 -11.73
CA PRO A 10 6.95 7.06 -12.51
C PRO A 10 7.16 7.16 -14.04
N GLU A 11 8.37 7.51 -14.48
CA GLU A 11 8.73 7.60 -15.91
C GLU A 11 9.15 6.23 -16.50
N ILE A 12 9.32 5.21 -15.65
CA ILE A 12 9.69 3.85 -16.04
C ILE A 12 8.49 2.93 -15.82
N SER A 13 8.31 1.93 -16.68
CA SER A 13 7.22 0.95 -16.48
C SER A 13 7.47 0.12 -15.22
N LEU A 14 6.41 -0.44 -14.61
CA LEU A 14 6.56 -1.30 -13.42
C LEU A 14 7.35 -2.58 -13.74
N ASP A 15 7.18 -3.11 -14.95
CA ASP A 15 7.86 -4.31 -15.44
C ASP A 15 9.39 -4.11 -15.57
N GLU A 16 9.84 -2.89 -15.82
CA GLU A 16 11.27 -2.55 -15.92
C GLU A 16 11.94 -2.28 -14.56
N GLN A 17 11.14 -2.21 -13.49
CA GLN A 17 11.63 -1.93 -12.13
C GLN A 17 11.09 -2.92 -11.10
N LEU A 18 10.81 -4.16 -11.52
CA LEU A 18 10.26 -5.20 -10.66
C LEU A 18 11.08 -5.44 -9.39
N ASP A 19 12.40 -5.31 -9.46
CA ASP A 19 13.31 -5.46 -8.30
C ASP A 19 13.06 -4.42 -7.19
N SER A 20 12.40 -3.31 -7.50
CA SER A 20 11.95 -2.31 -6.53
C SER A 20 10.56 -2.61 -5.95
N LEU A 21 9.83 -3.58 -6.49
CA LEU A 21 8.44 -3.89 -6.13
C LEU A 21 8.39 -5.04 -5.11
N LYS A 22 8.45 -4.69 -3.83
CA LYS A 22 8.45 -5.63 -2.68
C LYS A 22 7.08 -5.71 -2.03
N GLU A 23 6.82 -6.73 -1.23
CA GLU A 23 5.57 -6.83 -0.45
C GLU A 23 5.49 -5.83 0.71
N ASP A 24 6.63 -5.34 1.19
CA ASP A 24 6.79 -4.47 2.36
C ASP A 24 7.28 -3.05 2.00
N MET A 25 6.69 -2.44 0.97
CA MET A 25 7.14 -1.13 0.46
C MET A 25 6.83 0.03 1.41
N CYS A 26 5.68 0.02 2.08
CA CYS A 26 5.29 1.15 2.90
C CYS A 26 4.32 0.80 4.02
N GLN A 27 4.62 1.31 5.21
CA GLN A 27 3.76 1.21 6.39
C GLN A 27 3.73 2.54 7.15
N VAL A 28 2.54 3.15 7.22
CA VAL A 28 2.26 4.39 7.95
C VAL A 28 1.33 4.11 9.12
N ARG A 29 1.69 4.61 10.30
CA ARG A 29 0.90 4.43 11.53
C ARG A 29 0.10 5.69 11.82
N TYR A 30 -1.15 5.50 12.18
CA TYR A 30 -2.08 6.56 12.58
C TYR A 30 -2.54 6.34 14.03
N GLY A 31 -3.33 7.29 14.54
CA GLY A 31 -4.04 7.12 15.82
C GLY A 31 -4.94 5.88 15.83
N ASN A 32 -5.43 5.52 17.01
CA ASN A 32 -6.39 4.42 17.22
C ASN A 32 -5.92 3.05 16.68
N ASN A 33 -4.61 2.80 16.71
CA ASN A 33 -3.99 1.56 16.20
C ASN A 33 -4.35 1.26 14.74
N LEU A 34 -4.56 2.29 13.93
CA LEU A 34 -4.75 2.18 12.49
C LEU A 34 -3.40 2.22 11.77
N ILE A 35 -3.25 1.38 10.77
CA ILE A 35 -2.07 1.27 9.93
C ILE A 35 -2.53 1.30 8.48
N LEU A 36 -1.92 2.17 7.67
CA LEU A 36 -1.98 2.07 6.22
C LEU A 36 -0.73 1.30 5.78
N ASP A 37 -0.92 0.20 5.10
CA ASP A 37 0.13 -0.67 4.59
C ASP A 37 -0.05 -0.82 3.09
N PHE A 38 1.03 -0.75 2.31
CA PHE A 38 0.97 -1.10 0.91
C PHE A 38 2.28 -1.70 0.39
N GLY A 39 2.14 -2.62 -0.56
CA GLY A 39 3.25 -3.24 -1.27
C GLY A 39 2.77 -3.99 -2.50
N TRP A 40 3.68 -4.64 -3.21
CA TRP A 40 3.45 -5.36 -4.45
C TRP A 40 3.44 -6.88 -4.24
N TYR A 41 2.36 -7.54 -4.66
CA TYR A 41 2.12 -8.96 -4.39
C TYR A 41 1.84 -9.75 -5.69
N PRO A 42 2.51 -10.89 -5.91
CA PRO A 42 3.70 -11.34 -5.17
C PRO A 42 4.91 -10.45 -5.49
N SER A 43 5.87 -10.37 -4.55
CA SER A 43 7.08 -9.55 -4.73
C SER A 43 7.78 -9.84 -6.07
N PHE A 44 8.33 -8.80 -6.69
CA PHE A 44 9.18 -8.88 -7.89
C PHE A 44 8.52 -9.53 -9.12
N SER A 45 7.18 -9.62 -9.13
CA SER A 45 6.44 -10.37 -10.14
C SER A 45 5.71 -9.45 -11.10
N ALA A 46 5.98 -9.57 -12.41
CA ALA A 46 5.25 -8.85 -13.45
C ALA A 46 3.71 -9.00 -13.38
N PRO A 47 3.13 -10.21 -13.17
CA PRO A 47 1.69 -10.35 -12.99
C PRO A 47 1.16 -9.88 -11.63
N GLY A 48 2.03 -9.34 -10.76
CA GLY A 48 1.64 -8.83 -9.45
C GLY A 48 0.79 -7.56 -9.52
N CYS A 49 0.44 -7.06 -8.34
CA CYS A 49 -0.25 -5.79 -8.20
C CYS A 49 0.06 -5.16 -6.84
N PHE A 50 -0.15 -3.85 -6.74
CA PHE A 50 -0.15 -3.19 -5.45
C PHE A 50 -1.36 -3.67 -4.64
N GLN A 51 -1.13 -4.06 -3.41
CA GLN A 51 -2.18 -4.23 -2.41
C GLN A 51 -2.07 -3.09 -1.40
N ILE A 52 -3.19 -2.40 -1.18
CA ILE A 52 -3.32 -1.32 -0.21
C ILE A 52 -4.24 -1.83 0.89
N ARG A 53 -3.75 -1.84 2.13
CA ARG A 53 -4.46 -2.38 3.30
C ARG A 53 -4.60 -1.32 4.38
N VAL A 54 -5.80 -1.21 4.96
CA VAL A 54 -6.01 -0.49 6.22
C VAL A 54 -6.20 -1.51 7.33
N ILE A 55 -5.22 -1.58 8.22
CA ILE A 55 -5.17 -2.57 9.30
C ILE A 55 -5.51 -1.88 10.61
N LYS A 56 -6.27 -2.56 11.46
CA LYS A 56 -6.57 -2.11 12.82
C LYS A 56 -6.08 -3.10 13.84
N ASN A 57 -5.54 -2.60 14.95
CA ASN A 57 -5.07 -3.42 16.05
C ASN A 57 -4.09 -4.52 15.60
N TYR A 58 -3.25 -4.24 14.60
CA TYR A 58 -2.23 -5.17 14.12
C TYR A 58 -2.80 -6.50 13.58
N ASN A 59 -4.05 -6.50 13.09
CA ASN A 59 -4.68 -7.68 12.52
C ASN A 59 -4.57 -7.68 10.97
N TRP A 60 -3.49 -8.24 10.44
CA TRP A 60 -3.27 -8.35 8.99
C TRP A 60 -4.16 -9.40 8.30
N GLU A 61 -4.73 -10.32 9.07
CA GLU A 61 -5.65 -11.37 8.56
C GLU A 61 -7.05 -10.82 8.26
N ASP A 62 -7.45 -9.74 8.95
CA ASP A 62 -8.75 -9.08 8.77
C ASP A 62 -8.59 -7.56 8.69
N PRO A 63 -8.05 -7.06 7.56
CA PRO A 63 -7.91 -5.63 7.34
C PRO A 63 -9.28 -4.98 7.11
N ILE A 64 -9.47 -3.78 7.63
CA ILE A 64 -10.69 -2.97 7.41
C ILE A 64 -10.92 -2.72 5.91
N LEU A 65 -9.83 -2.52 5.17
CA LEU A 65 -9.85 -2.29 3.74
C LEU A 65 -8.73 -3.09 3.09
N THR A 66 -9.04 -3.71 1.95
CA THR A 66 -8.03 -4.19 0.99
C THR A 66 -8.45 -3.73 -0.40
N LYS A 67 -7.53 -3.11 -1.13
CA LYS A 67 -7.71 -2.72 -2.53
C LYS A 67 -6.49 -3.11 -3.35
N GLU A 68 -6.71 -3.34 -4.65
CA GLU A 68 -5.65 -3.70 -5.59
C GLU A 68 -5.48 -2.65 -6.69
N ALA A 69 -4.24 -2.28 -7.00
CA ALA A 69 -3.91 -1.36 -8.08
C ALA A 69 -2.83 -1.95 -9.00
N ARG A 70 -2.99 -1.79 -10.31
CA ARG A 70 -2.01 -2.27 -11.31
C ARG A 70 -1.19 -1.16 -11.95
N ASN A 71 -1.42 0.09 -11.56
CA ASN A 71 -0.68 1.25 -12.07
C ASN A 71 -0.66 2.38 -11.04
N LEU A 72 0.29 3.30 -11.19
CA LEU A 72 0.53 4.39 -10.24
C LEU A 72 -0.64 5.36 -10.09
N VAL A 73 -1.43 5.56 -11.16
CA VAL A 73 -2.62 6.41 -11.12
C VAL A 73 -3.66 5.80 -10.18
N SER A 74 -3.98 4.52 -10.36
CA SER A 74 -4.92 3.79 -9.49
C SER A 74 -4.39 3.66 -8.06
N LEU A 75 -3.09 3.40 -7.87
CA LEU A 75 -2.44 3.34 -6.56
C LEU A 75 -2.64 4.65 -5.79
N LYS A 76 -2.31 5.79 -6.43
CA LYS A 76 -2.46 7.11 -5.82
C LYS A 76 -3.90 7.39 -5.40
N GLN A 77 -4.87 7.06 -6.24
CA GLN A 77 -6.28 7.25 -5.91
C GLN A 77 -6.71 6.37 -4.72
N MET A 78 -6.25 5.12 -4.67
CA MET A 78 -6.59 4.19 -3.60
C MET A 78 -5.96 4.59 -2.25
N ILE A 79 -4.73 5.10 -2.26
CA ILE A 79 -4.09 5.68 -1.07
C ILE A 79 -4.90 6.87 -0.56
N ILE A 80 -5.32 7.79 -1.44
CA ILE A 80 -6.15 8.94 -1.04
C ILE A 80 -7.46 8.47 -0.39
N ASP A 81 -8.12 7.47 -0.98
CA ASP A 81 -9.36 6.91 -0.41
C ASP A 81 -9.13 6.24 0.95
N ALA A 82 -8.02 5.51 1.09
CA ALA A 82 -7.65 4.85 2.35
C ALA A 82 -7.36 5.88 3.45
N VAL A 83 -6.63 6.95 3.13
CA VAL A 83 -6.37 8.06 4.07
C VAL A 83 -7.68 8.73 4.49
N LYS A 84 -8.60 9.00 3.54
CA LYS A 84 -9.94 9.54 3.88
C LYS A 84 -10.72 8.62 4.81
N LEU A 85 -10.64 7.31 4.60
CA LEU A 85 -11.26 6.33 5.50
C LEU A 85 -10.64 6.40 6.90
N ILE A 86 -9.31 6.43 6.99
CA ILE A 86 -8.58 6.53 8.27
C ILE A 86 -8.95 7.81 9.02
N CYS A 87 -9.05 8.95 8.33
CA CYS A 87 -9.51 10.20 8.95
C CYS A 87 -10.89 10.02 9.60
N LYS A 88 -11.86 9.44 8.89
CA LYS A 88 -13.21 9.17 9.42
C LYS A 88 -13.24 8.19 10.59
N LEU A 89 -12.29 7.25 10.65
CA LEU A 89 -12.18 6.29 11.74
C LEU A 89 -11.46 6.87 12.99
N ASN A 90 -10.85 8.05 12.84
CA ASN A 90 -10.17 8.78 13.91
C ASN A 90 -10.96 9.99 14.43
N GLU A 91 -12.09 10.31 13.80
CA GLU A 91 -13.10 11.24 14.32
C GLU A 91 -13.85 10.63 15.52
#